data_AF-A0A432UBJ0-F1
#
_entry.id   AF-A0A432UBJ0-F1
#
_cell.length_a   1.000
_cell.length_b   1.000
_cell.length_c   1.000
_cell.angle_alpha   90.00
_cell.angle_beta   90.00
_cell.angle_gamma   90.00
#
_symmetry.space_group_name_H-M   'P 1'
#
loop_
_entity.id
_entity.type
_entity.pdbx_description
1 polymer ?
#
loop_
_entity_poly.entity_id
_entity_poly.type
_entity_poly.pdbx_seq_one_letter_code
_entity_poly.pdbx_strand_id
1 'polypeptide(L)'
;MKSVRKLFLFSVLAGLSTGLAVSFYVLLTKAFALAFYLGNPLETIPKLPFWYVAFITTSSILIVNLIIANNEKAREYGIREIAKALEENRITFSLGDLALKIVASAISIGSGFAVGNEGPSAAIGAMIAYRFHNLLKIPKKLLKVSIGVGASSGIAAVFVSPITGILFAVENVAYQLIRDFVGFMIMGSFSAFLAALIFLKPLVFEFSIGKSVKLDYVFSIFLFIPVITIGIYAYLLLRDRLLFYLNSLAQEKLSLYQRTVLISLIGGFTVALLLKTSPFTGFSGHEVVEELINGKFKIPLTTIFLLVLLRIVSNAVSLYSNAVGGLFITLMSIGALIGYGFGEGMGQFGFNVEPFYFAAIGAAVFVGVVMKIPFTAVVLALETTYDYNVVIPAGIVISVVGLLTNVAFNIRKGTLRRRE
;
A
#
# COMPACT_ATOMS: atom_id res chain seq x y z
N MET A 1 35.31 -13.27 -8.30
CA MET A 1 34.61 -14.47 -7.77
C MET A 1 34.35 -14.45 -6.26
N LYS A 2 35.35 -14.22 -5.37
CA LYS A 2 35.13 -14.24 -3.90
C LYS A 2 34.08 -13.22 -3.41
N SER A 3 34.02 -12.02 -4.00
CA SER A 3 33.00 -11.00 -3.68
C SER A 3 31.59 -11.40 -4.12
N VAL A 4 31.45 -12.01 -5.30
CA VAL A 4 30.16 -12.46 -5.86
C VAL A 4 29.57 -13.60 -5.02
N ARG A 5 30.39 -14.59 -4.62
CA ARG A 5 29.94 -15.66 -3.72
C ARG A 5 29.44 -15.12 -2.37
N LYS A 6 30.13 -14.13 -1.80
CA LYS A 6 29.69 -13.45 -0.57
C LYS A 6 28.36 -12.74 -0.73
N LEU A 7 28.15 -12.05 -1.85
CA LEU A 7 26.88 -11.38 -2.14
C LEU A 7 25.73 -12.38 -2.35
N PHE A 8 25.99 -13.51 -2.97
CA PHE A 8 25.00 -14.57 -3.13
C PHE A 8 24.60 -15.18 -1.78
N LEU A 9 25.59 -15.56 -0.95
CA LEU A 9 25.34 -16.07 0.40
C LEU A 9 24.59 -15.04 1.25
N PHE A 10 24.99 -13.76 1.16
CA PHE A 10 24.30 -12.65 1.80
C PHE A 10 22.82 -12.59 1.39
N SER A 11 22.51 -12.62 0.09
CA SER A 11 21.14 -12.54 -0.41
C SER A 11 20.28 -13.70 0.07
N VAL A 12 20.82 -14.93 0.10
CA VAL A 12 20.09 -16.11 0.61
C VAL A 12 19.80 -15.98 2.11
N LEU A 13 20.82 -15.66 2.92
CA LEU A 13 20.66 -15.54 4.37
C LEU A 13 19.74 -14.39 4.77
N ALA A 14 19.92 -13.23 4.14
CA ALA A 14 19.08 -12.07 4.38
C ALA A 14 17.62 -12.33 3.93
N GLY A 15 17.43 -12.97 2.77
CA GLY A 15 16.11 -13.32 2.24
C GLY A 15 15.35 -14.29 3.15
N LEU A 16 15.95 -15.43 3.51
CA LEU A 16 15.32 -16.42 4.40
C LEU A 16 14.98 -15.84 5.78
N SER A 17 15.92 -15.10 6.37
CA SER A 17 15.71 -14.46 7.68
C SER A 17 14.60 -13.41 7.61
N THR A 18 14.54 -12.65 6.52
CA THR A 18 13.48 -11.65 6.29
C THR A 18 12.13 -12.32 6.11
N GLY A 19 12.05 -13.41 5.33
CA GLY A 19 10.81 -14.16 5.15
C GLY A 19 10.24 -14.63 6.48
N LEU A 20 11.06 -15.31 7.30
CA LEU A 20 10.63 -15.78 8.63
C LEU A 20 10.19 -14.63 9.55
N ALA A 21 10.96 -13.53 9.58
CA ALA A 21 10.64 -12.37 10.43
C ALA A 21 9.34 -11.67 9.99
N VAL A 22 9.12 -11.52 8.68
CA VAL A 22 7.89 -10.93 8.13
C VAL A 22 6.70 -11.85 8.36
N SER A 23 6.84 -13.17 8.16
CA SER A 23 5.79 -14.13 8.49
C SER A 23 5.41 -14.09 9.96
N PHE A 24 6.38 -14.06 10.87
CA PHE A 24 6.13 -13.88 12.30
C PHE A 24 5.40 -12.57 12.60
N TYR A 25 5.83 -11.46 11.98
CA TYR A 25 5.17 -10.16 12.14
C TYR A 25 3.71 -10.17 11.65
N VAL A 26 3.42 -10.75 10.48
CA VAL A 26 2.05 -10.86 9.97
C VAL A 26 1.19 -11.77 10.85
N LEU A 27 1.75 -12.87 11.37
CA LEU A 27 1.06 -13.71 12.34
C LEU A 27 0.78 -12.97 13.65
N LEU A 28 1.71 -12.12 14.09
CA LEU A 28 1.54 -11.29 15.28
C LEU A 28 0.40 -10.27 15.08
N THR A 29 0.30 -9.62 13.91
CA THR A 29 -0.80 -8.68 13.64
C THR A 29 -2.16 -9.39 13.65
N LYS A 30 -2.22 -10.61 13.09
CA LYS A 30 -3.43 -11.46 13.15
C LYS A 30 -3.75 -11.90 14.58
N ALA A 31 -2.74 -12.29 15.37
CA ALA A 31 -2.92 -12.69 16.75
C ALA A 31 -3.48 -11.54 17.61
N PHE A 32 -2.98 -10.31 17.44
CA PHE A 32 -3.56 -9.13 18.10
C PHE A 32 -5.01 -8.90 17.67
N ALA A 33 -5.33 -8.99 16.38
CA ALA A 33 -6.70 -8.83 15.90
C ALA A 33 -7.65 -9.86 16.53
N LEU A 34 -7.25 -11.14 16.53
CA LEU A 34 -8.04 -12.22 17.14
C LEU A 34 -8.20 -12.04 18.65
N ALA A 35 -7.15 -11.63 19.36
CA ALA A 35 -7.17 -11.41 20.79
C ALA A 35 -8.05 -10.21 21.18
N PHE A 36 -7.90 -9.09 20.47
CA PHE A 36 -8.65 -7.85 20.73
C PHE A 36 -10.14 -7.99 20.43
N TYR A 37 -10.52 -8.82 19.46
CA TYR A 37 -11.91 -8.99 19.05
C TYR A 37 -12.49 -10.38 19.35
N LEU A 38 -11.82 -11.16 20.21
CA LEU A 38 -12.28 -12.46 20.71
C LEU A 38 -12.65 -13.46 19.59
N GLY A 39 -11.91 -13.47 18.49
CA GLY A 39 -12.17 -14.28 17.31
C GLY A 39 -11.99 -13.49 16.01
N ASN A 40 -12.57 -13.99 14.91
CA ASN A 40 -12.49 -13.34 13.60
C ASN A 40 -13.14 -11.94 13.66
N PRO A 41 -12.38 -10.84 13.50
CA PRO A 41 -12.91 -9.48 13.67
C PRO A 41 -14.09 -9.17 12.75
N LEU A 42 -14.13 -9.75 11.54
CA LEU A 42 -15.22 -9.54 10.60
C LEU A 42 -16.55 -10.10 11.13
N GLU A 43 -16.51 -11.15 11.95
CA GLU A 43 -17.69 -11.81 12.52
C GLU A 43 -18.03 -11.32 13.93
N THR A 44 -17.02 -10.96 14.73
CA THR A 44 -17.18 -10.62 16.14
C THR A 44 -17.46 -9.14 16.37
N ILE A 45 -16.85 -8.22 15.62
CA ILE A 45 -17.06 -6.76 15.75
C ILE A 45 -18.54 -6.37 15.65
N PRO A 46 -19.36 -6.92 14.71
CA PRO A 46 -20.78 -6.63 14.65
C PRO A 46 -21.53 -7.01 15.94
N LYS A 47 -21.10 -8.07 16.63
CA LYS A 47 -21.74 -8.62 17.84
C LYS A 47 -21.26 -7.95 19.13
N LEU A 48 -20.04 -7.43 19.16
CA LEU A 48 -19.46 -6.77 20.33
C LEU A 48 -20.13 -5.41 20.61
N PRO A 49 -20.28 -5.01 21.89
CA PRO A 49 -20.85 -3.72 22.22
C PRO A 49 -19.90 -2.58 21.82
N PHE A 50 -20.46 -1.43 21.41
CA PHE A 50 -19.67 -0.29 20.92
C PHE A 50 -18.60 0.17 21.91
N TRP A 51 -18.90 0.22 23.22
CA TRP A 51 -17.95 0.64 24.24
C TRP A 51 -16.69 -0.24 24.28
N TYR A 52 -16.82 -1.54 24.01
CA TYR A 52 -15.70 -2.47 23.99
C TYR A 52 -14.80 -2.21 22.78
N VAL A 53 -15.41 -2.05 21.59
CA VAL A 53 -14.67 -1.71 20.36
C VAL A 53 -13.97 -0.36 20.50
N ALA A 54 -14.65 0.65 21.07
CA ALA A 54 -14.08 1.96 21.36
C ALA A 54 -12.94 1.91 22.37
N PHE A 55 -13.05 1.09 23.41
CA PHE A 55 -11.98 0.87 24.38
C PHE A 55 -10.75 0.26 23.71
N ILE A 56 -10.92 -0.78 22.89
CA ILE A 56 -9.82 -1.46 22.18
C ILE A 56 -9.09 -0.49 21.24
N THR A 57 -9.81 0.19 20.34
CA THR A 57 -9.18 1.09 19.35
C THR A 57 -8.46 2.26 20.03
N THR A 58 -9.09 2.85 21.05
CA THR A 58 -8.58 4.05 21.75
C THR A 58 -7.38 3.72 22.65
N SER A 59 -7.45 2.63 23.43
CA SER A 59 -6.33 2.20 24.26
C SER A 59 -5.14 1.75 23.41
N SER A 60 -5.39 1.04 22.31
CA SER A 60 -4.34 0.56 21.39
C SER A 60 -3.57 1.72 20.76
N ILE A 61 -4.26 2.73 20.22
CA ILE A 61 -3.59 3.86 19.59
C ILE A 61 -2.89 4.77 20.60
N LEU A 62 -3.43 4.88 21.82
CA LEU A 62 -2.75 5.57 22.91
C LEU A 62 -1.43 4.87 23.26
N ILE A 63 -1.43 3.54 23.38
CA ILE A 63 -0.20 2.76 23.60
C ILE A 63 0.80 2.98 22.47
N VAL A 64 0.35 2.95 21.22
CA VAL A 64 1.20 3.22 20.04
C VAL A 64 1.82 4.62 20.12
N ASN A 65 1.03 5.64 20.45
CA ASN A 65 1.53 7.00 20.58
C ASN A 65 2.49 7.18 21.76
N LEU A 66 2.30 6.44 22.87
CA LEU A 66 3.27 6.41 23.96
C LEU A 66 4.59 5.73 23.56
N ILE A 67 4.54 4.66 22.76
CA ILE A 67 5.74 4.04 22.18
C ILE A 67 6.50 5.05 21.31
N ILE A 68 5.79 5.78 20.44
CA ILE A 68 6.38 6.79 19.56
C ILE A 68 6.95 7.96 20.38
N ALA A 69 6.25 8.42 21.42
CA ALA A 69 6.72 9.51 22.27
C ALA A 69 8.01 9.14 23.02
N ASN A 70 8.19 7.88 23.39
CA ASN A 70 9.41 7.39 24.03
C ASN A 70 10.54 7.13 23.02
N ASN A 71 10.21 6.71 21.80
CA ASN A 71 11.18 6.47 20.74
C ASN A 71 10.60 6.82 19.37
N GLU A 72 10.94 8.01 18.87
CA GLU A 72 10.45 8.51 17.57
C GLU A 72 10.83 7.58 16.40
N LYS A 73 11.90 6.78 16.55
CA LYS A 73 12.33 5.80 15.53
C LYS A 73 11.31 4.68 15.29
N ALA A 74 10.39 4.46 16.22
CA ALA A 74 9.28 3.52 16.07
C ALA A 74 8.23 4.00 15.06
N ARG A 75 8.20 5.31 14.77
CA ARG A 75 7.34 5.89 13.73
C ARG A 75 7.76 5.39 12.34
N GLU A 76 6.82 5.43 11.41
CA GLU A 76 7.12 5.06 10.04
C GLU A 76 8.08 6.07 9.37
N TYR A 77 9.25 5.58 8.95
CA TYR A 77 10.17 6.27 8.03
C TYR A 77 10.12 5.59 6.67
N GLY A 78 10.27 6.39 5.60
CA GLY A 78 10.41 5.84 4.27
C GLY A 78 11.69 5.02 4.13
N ILE A 79 11.62 3.87 3.44
CA ILE A 79 12.79 2.98 3.24
C ILE A 79 13.97 3.72 2.59
N ARG A 80 13.68 4.69 1.71
CA ARG A 80 14.68 5.60 1.12
C ARG A 80 15.37 6.47 2.16
N GLU A 81 14.63 7.01 3.10
CA GLU A 81 15.15 7.88 4.16
C GLU A 81 16.04 7.06 5.09
N ILE A 82 15.62 5.83 5.43
CA ILE A 82 16.42 4.87 6.17
C ILE A 82 17.72 4.56 5.42
N ALA A 83 17.63 4.23 4.12
CA ALA A 83 18.80 3.91 3.30
C ALA A 83 19.78 5.08 3.23
N LYS A 84 19.28 6.29 2.98
CA LYS A 84 20.09 7.51 2.88
C LYS A 84 20.72 7.89 4.22
N ALA A 85 19.95 7.84 5.30
CA ALA A 85 20.45 8.15 6.63
C ALA A 85 21.52 7.16 7.12
N LEU A 86 21.39 5.88 6.75
CA LEU A 86 22.40 4.86 7.02
C LEU A 86 23.66 5.07 6.17
N GLU A 87 23.52 5.44 4.89
CA GLU A 87 24.66 5.74 4.00
C GLU A 87 25.45 6.97 4.48
N GLU A 88 24.75 8.01 4.93
CA GLU A 88 25.33 9.24 5.46
C GLU A 88 25.80 9.10 6.93
N ASN A 89 25.69 7.90 7.55
CA ASN A 89 25.92 7.64 8.98
C ASN A 89 25.19 8.60 9.93
N ARG A 90 24.05 9.16 9.50
CA ARG A 90 23.25 10.12 10.27
C ARG A 90 22.37 9.45 11.32
N ILE A 91 22.03 8.18 11.13
CA ILE A 91 21.15 7.43 12.03
C ILE A 91 21.73 6.03 12.26
N THR A 92 21.70 5.57 13.50
CA THR A 92 21.87 4.16 13.85
C THR A 92 20.51 3.57 14.19
N PHE A 93 20.15 2.48 13.52
CA PHE A 93 18.94 1.71 13.83
C PHE A 93 19.30 0.47 14.65
N SER A 94 18.77 0.39 15.87
CA SER A 94 18.97 -0.74 16.77
C SER A 94 17.92 -1.84 16.55
N LEU A 95 18.18 -3.06 17.01
CA LEU A 95 17.16 -4.12 17.01
C LEU A 95 15.96 -3.76 17.90
N GLY A 96 16.18 -2.95 18.95
CA GLY A 96 15.11 -2.43 19.80
C GLY A 96 14.17 -1.48 19.04
N ASP A 97 14.70 -0.60 18.20
CA ASP A 97 13.89 0.31 17.37
C ASP A 97 12.98 -0.48 16.41
N LEU A 98 13.51 -1.56 15.82
CA LEU A 98 12.73 -2.45 14.96
C LEU A 98 11.64 -3.18 15.74
N ALA A 99 11.98 -3.73 16.91
CA ALA A 99 11.02 -4.44 17.75
C ALA A 99 9.86 -3.52 18.17
N LEU A 100 10.16 -2.27 18.58
CA LEU A 100 9.15 -1.27 18.90
C LEU A 100 8.27 -0.95 17.70
N LYS A 101 8.86 -0.80 16.50
CA LYS A 101 8.08 -0.58 15.26
C LYS A 101 7.17 -1.74 14.92
N ILE A 102 7.67 -2.99 15.05
CA ILE A 102 6.89 -4.22 14.82
C ILE A 102 5.70 -4.27 15.77
N VAL A 103 5.92 -4.04 17.07
CA VAL A 103 4.87 -4.09 18.09
C VAL A 103 3.86 -2.95 17.89
N ALA A 104 4.33 -1.71 17.71
CA ALA A 104 3.46 -0.57 17.45
C ALA A 104 2.60 -0.77 16.21
N SER A 105 3.18 -1.35 15.14
CA SER A 105 2.44 -1.66 13.94
C SER A 105 1.45 -2.81 14.13
N ALA A 106 1.85 -3.87 14.83
CA ALA A 106 0.96 -4.99 15.11
C ALA A 106 -0.26 -4.58 15.95
N ILE A 107 -0.07 -3.71 16.95
CA ILE A 107 -1.15 -3.12 17.73
C ILE A 107 -2.03 -2.21 16.85
N SER A 108 -1.44 -1.36 16.01
CA SER A 108 -2.18 -0.47 15.11
C SER A 108 -3.10 -1.26 14.17
N ILE A 109 -2.53 -2.23 13.45
CA ILE A 109 -3.26 -3.05 12.48
C ILE A 109 -4.26 -3.96 13.19
N GLY A 110 -3.83 -4.62 14.27
CA GLY A 110 -4.65 -5.56 15.03
C GLY A 110 -5.87 -4.91 15.69
N SER A 111 -5.76 -3.65 16.10
CA SER A 111 -6.88 -2.87 16.66
C SER A 111 -7.77 -2.20 15.60
N GLY A 112 -7.56 -2.49 14.31
CA GLY A 112 -8.46 -2.10 13.23
C GLY A 112 -8.16 -0.77 12.55
N PHE A 113 -7.02 -0.11 12.83
CA PHE A 113 -6.60 1.06 12.06
C PHE A 113 -6.27 0.67 10.61
N ALA A 114 -6.62 1.55 9.68
CA ALA A 114 -6.52 1.31 8.24
C ALA A 114 -5.12 1.57 7.68
N VAL A 115 -4.16 0.77 8.16
CA VAL A 115 -2.76 0.71 7.74
C VAL A 115 -2.36 -0.75 7.44
N GLY A 116 -1.30 -0.92 6.66
CA GLY A 116 -0.85 -2.20 6.12
C GLY A 116 0.50 -2.67 6.66
N ASN A 117 0.81 -3.93 6.37
CA ASN A 117 2.03 -4.58 6.83
C ASN A 117 3.27 -4.25 5.97
N GLU A 118 3.14 -3.61 4.81
CA GLU A 118 4.23 -3.56 3.83
C GLU A 118 5.39 -2.65 4.25
N GLY A 119 5.07 -1.47 4.82
CA GLY A 119 6.07 -0.50 5.26
C GLY A 119 6.99 -1.09 6.35
N PRO A 120 6.41 -1.67 7.42
CA PRO A 120 7.15 -2.44 8.42
C PRO A 120 7.88 -3.65 7.83
N SER A 121 7.26 -4.42 6.92
CA SER A 121 7.90 -5.62 6.32
C SER A 121 9.16 -5.28 5.54
N ALA A 122 9.11 -4.21 4.74
CA ALA A 122 10.29 -3.75 4.02
C ALA A 122 11.36 -3.18 4.95
N ALA A 123 10.97 -2.54 6.05
CA ALA A 123 11.91 -2.07 7.08
C ALA A 123 12.58 -3.23 7.83
N ILE A 124 11.83 -4.27 8.20
CA ILE A 124 12.34 -5.53 8.77
C ILE A 124 13.42 -6.10 7.85
N GLY A 125 13.10 -6.25 6.56
CA GLY A 125 14.04 -6.78 5.59
C GLY A 125 15.28 -5.91 5.42
N ALA A 126 15.12 -4.60 5.29
CA ALA A 126 16.23 -3.64 5.22
C ALA A 126 17.18 -3.74 6.42
N MET A 127 16.64 -3.89 7.63
CA MET A 127 17.44 -3.96 8.86
C MET A 127 18.15 -5.31 9.03
N ILE A 128 17.49 -6.41 8.68
CA ILE A 128 18.13 -7.74 8.65
C ILE A 128 19.28 -7.74 7.64
N ALA A 129 19.05 -7.19 6.44
CA ALA A 129 20.08 -7.06 5.42
C ALA A 129 21.22 -6.14 5.87
N TYR A 130 20.95 -5.04 6.57
CA TYR A 130 21.98 -4.19 7.15
C TYR A 130 22.88 -4.95 8.15
N ARG A 131 22.29 -5.82 8.98
CA ARG A 131 23.05 -6.66 9.92
C ARG A 131 23.95 -7.67 9.20
N PHE A 132 23.41 -8.40 8.21
CA PHE A 132 24.22 -9.32 7.42
C PHE A 132 25.30 -8.60 6.59
N HIS A 133 25.03 -7.39 6.11
CA HIS A 133 26.02 -6.56 5.42
C HIS A 133 27.25 -6.31 6.28
N ASN A 134 27.04 -5.91 7.55
CA ASN A 134 28.11 -5.68 8.51
C ASN A 134 28.80 -6.98 8.92
N LEU A 135 28.04 -8.05 9.21
CA LEU A 135 28.57 -9.34 9.64
C LEU A 135 29.49 -9.98 8.58
N LEU A 136 29.08 -9.93 7.31
CA LEU A 136 29.84 -10.48 6.19
C LEU A 136 30.92 -9.52 5.66
N LYS A 137 31.06 -8.34 6.28
CA LYS A 137 32.00 -7.27 5.92
C LYS A 137 31.90 -6.89 4.45
N ILE A 138 30.68 -6.69 3.97
CA ILE A 138 30.42 -6.23 2.60
C ILE A 138 30.90 -4.77 2.46
N PRO A 139 31.48 -4.36 1.32
CA PRO A 139 31.94 -2.98 1.14
C PRO A 139 30.82 -1.96 1.31
N LYS A 140 31.10 -0.85 2.03
CA LYS A 140 30.13 0.24 2.29
C LYS A 140 29.46 0.79 1.03
N LYS A 141 30.17 0.82 -0.11
CA LYS A 141 29.61 1.25 -1.41
C LYS A 141 28.42 0.40 -1.90
N LEU A 142 28.24 -0.81 -1.34
CA LEU A 142 27.12 -1.71 -1.64
C LEU A 142 26.06 -1.70 -0.53
N LEU A 143 26.12 -0.78 0.43
CA LEU A 143 25.15 -0.69 1.52
C LEU A 143 23.74 -0.43 0.97
N LYS A 144 23.60 0.53 0.05
CA LYS A 144 22.32 0.82 -0.60
C LYS A 144 21.75 -0.39 -1.35
N VAL A 145 22.61 -1.16 -2.01
CA VAL A 145 22.23 -2.43 -2.67
C VAL A 145 21.78 -3.46 -1.64
N SER A 146 22.50 -3.59 -0.54
CA SER A 146 22.19 -4.54 0.54
C SER A 146 20.84 -4.21 1.20
N ILE A 147 20.59 -2.94 1.48
CA ILE A 147 19.30 -2.44 1.98
C ILE A 147 18.18 -2.72 0.96
N GLY A 148 18.46 -2.51 -0.33
CA GLY A 148 17.53 -2.85 -1.42
C GLY A 148 17.17 -4.34 -1.45
N VAL A 149 18.15 -5.23 -1.30
CA VAL A 149 17.92 -6.70 -1.21
C VAL A 149 17.03 -7.03 -0.02
N GLY A 150 17.26 -6.42 1.14
CA GLY A 150 16.43 -6.58 2.31
C GLY A 150 14.99 -6.10 2.10
N ALA A 151 14.82 -4.87 1.63
CA ALA A 151 13.51 -4.30 1.35
C ALA A 151 12.74 -5.11 0.29
N SER A 152 13.44 -5.57 -0.74
CA SER A 152 12.90 -6.48 -1.76
C SER A 152 12.36 -7.76 -1.14
N SER A 153 13.16 -8.40 -0.27
CA SER A 153 12.79 -9.63 0.43
C SER A 153 11.58 -9.42 1.33
N GLY A 154 11.47 -8.26 2.00
CA GLY A 154 10.33 -7.93 2.86
C GLY A 154 9.03 -7.74 2.09
N ILE A 155 9.08 -7.04 0.96
CA ILE A 155 7.92 -6.87 0.06
C ILE A 155 7.54 -8.20 -0.59
N ALA A 156 8.51 -9.00 -1.03
CA ALA A 156 8.25 -10.32 -1.57
C ALA A 156 7.58 -11.24 -0.55
N ALA A 157 8.00 -11.20 0.71
CA ALA A 157 7.43 -12.02 1.78
C ALA A 157 6.01 -11.62 2.16
N VAL A 158 5.71 -10.32 2.29
CA VAL A 158 4.38 -9.85 2.74
C VAL A 158 3.30 -10.03 1.67
N PHE A 159 3.66 -9.90 0.39
CA PHE A 159 2.74 -10.08 -0.74
C PHE A 159 2.81 -11.47 -1.38
N VAL A 160 3.74 -12.33 -0.93
CA VAL A 160 4.05 -13.61 -1.60
C VAL A 160 4.30 -13.40 -3.11
N SER A 161 4.98 -12.30 -3.45
CA SER A 161 5.11 -11.76 -4.81
C SER A 161 6.57 -11.37 -5.10
N PRO A 162 7.41 -12.31 -5.58
CA PRO A 162 8.84 -12.11 -5.72
C PRO A 162 9.23 -11.02 -6.74
N ILE A 163 8.58 -10.95 -7.90
CA ILE A 163 8.92 -9.97 -8.94
C ILE A 163 8.53 -8.56 -8.49
N THR A 164 7.41 -8.44 -7.78
CA THR A 164 6.96 -7.21 -7.13
C THR A 164 8.01 -6.71 -6.13
N GLY A 165 8.56 -7.60 -5.29
CA GLY A 165 9.64 -7.24 -4.37
C GLY A 165 10.89 -6.72 -5.10
N ILE A 166 11.27 -7.34 -6.23
CA ILE A 166 12.42 -6.91 -7.02
C ILE A 166 12.18 -5.51 -7.60
N LEU A 167 11.05 -5.31 -8.27
CA LEU A 167 10.71 -4.02 -8.89
C LEU A 167 10.55 -2.92 -7.85
N PHE A 168 9.96 -3.23 -6.69
CA PHE A 168 9.91 -2.30 -5.57
C PHE A 168 11.32 -1.84 -5.18
N ALA A 169 12.28 -2.75 -5.02
CA ALA A 169 13.64 -2.34 -4.68
C ALA A 169 14.31 -1.53 -5.81
N VAL A 170 14.10 -1.87 -7.08
CA VAL A 170 14.66 -1.12 -8.22
C VAL A 170 14.09 0.29 -8.30
N GLU A 171 12.76 0.41 -8.26
CA GLU A 171 12.00 1.64 -8.45
C GLU A 171 12.02 2.54 -7.21
N ASN A 172 11.85 1.95 -6.02
CA ASN A 172 11.80 2.69 -4.76
C ASN A 172 13.13 2.76 -4.01
N VAL A 173 14.15 1.95 -4.28
CA VAL A 173 15.41 2.03 -3.50
C VAL A 173 16.60 2.38 -4.40
N ALA A 174 16.76 1.69 -5.52
CA ALA A 174 17.98 1.77 -6.32
C ALA A 174 18.05 3.03 -7.21
N TYR A 175 17.02 3.29 -8.04
CA TYR A 175 17.13 4.27 -9.12
C TYR A 175 16.01 5.32 -9.08
N GLN A 176 16.40 6.54 -8.69
CA GLN A 176 15.50 7.69 -8.75
C GLN A 176 15.10 8.03 -10.19
N LEU A 177 16.04 7.92 -11.13
CA LEU A 177 15.80 8.13 -12.56
C LEU A 177 14.79 7.14 -13.16
N ILE A 178 14.74 5.89 -12.69
CA ILE A 178 13.70 4.95 -13.13
C ILE A 178 12.34 5.52 -12.71
N ARG A 179 12.12 5.76 -11.40
CA ARG A 179 10.85 6.28 -10.87
C ARG A 179 10.33 7.53 -11.59
N ASP A 180 11.22 8.48 -11.89
CA ASP A 180 10.84 9.76 -12.48
C ASP A 180 10.45 9.63 -13.96
N PHE A 181 11.00 8.65 -14.69
CA PHE A 181 10.79 8.49 -16.12
C PHE A 181 9.97 7.24 -16.52
N VAL A 182 9.62 6.36 -15.59
CA VAL A 182 8.87 5.12 -15.87
C VAL A 182 7.60 5.36 -16.67
N GLY A 183 6.77 6.33 -16.28
CA GLY A 183 5.52 6.59 -16.98
C GLY A 183 5.72 6.89 -18.48
N PHE A 184 6.79 7.61 -18.82
CA PHE A 184 7.14 7.89 -20.21
C PHE A 184 7.67 6.64 -20.93
N MET A 185 8.48 5.81 -20.26
CA MET A 185 8.97 4.55 -20.81
C MET A 185 7.81 3.58 -21.09
N ILE A 186 6.85 3.50 -20.17
CA ILE A 186 5.62 2.72 -20.31
C ILE A 186 4.83 3.21 -21.52
N MET A 187 4.53 4.51 -21.61
CA MET A 187 3.78 5.08 -22.75
C MET A 187 4.50 4.88 -24.09
N GLY A 188 5.81 5.11 -24.15
CA GLY A 188 6.59 4.92 -25.36
C GLY A 188 6.57 3.46 -25.83
N SER A 189 6.78 2.52 -24.90
CA SER A 189 6.78 1.08 -25.20
C SER A 189 5.39 0.60 -25.63
N PHE A 190 4.33 1.03 -24.97
CA PHE A 190 2.96 0.68 -25.34
C PHE A 190 2.52 1.31 -26.67
N SER A 191 2.90 2.55 -26.94
CA SER A 191 2.61 3.19 -28.23
C SER A 191 3.31 2.45 -29.38
N ALA A 192 4.57 2.06 -29.17
CA ALA A 192 5.32 1.26 -30.13
C ALA A 192 4.68 -0.13 -30.31
N PHE A 193 4.25 -0.78 -29.22
CA PHE A 193 3.54 -2.06 -29.27
C PHE A 193 2.23 -1.98 -30.08
N LEU A 194 1.38 -0.98 -29.82
CA LEU A 194 0.13 -0.79 -30.54
C LEU A 194 0.35 -0.52 -32.03
N ALA A 195 1.36 0.29 -32.38
CA ALA A 195 1.72 0.52 -33.77
C ALA A 195 2.26 -0.76 -34.43
N ALA A 196 3.11 -1.52 -33.74
CA ALA A 196 3.69 -2.76 -34.23
C ALA A 196 2.65 -3.85 -34.49
N LEU A 197 1.58 -3.95 -33.68
CA LEU A 197 0.51 -4.95 -33.89
C LEU A 197 -0.18 -4.87 -35.26
N ILE A 198 -0.16 -3.70 -35.92
CA ILE A 198 -0.76 -3.51 -37.25
C ILE A 198 0.12 -4.14 -38.34
N PHE A 199 1.45 -4.08 -38.17
CA PHE A 199 2.41 -4.40 -39.23
C PHE A 199 3.23 -5.68 -38.95
N LEU A 200 3.33 -6.10 -37.70
CA LEU A 200 4.20 -7.17 -37.24
C LEU A 200 3.39 -8.25 -36.51
N LYS A 201 3.73 -9.51 -36.77
CA LYS A 201 3.23 -10.64 -35.97
C LYS A 201 4.14 -10.83 -34.76
N PRO A 202 3.62 -10.75 -33.52
CA PRO A 202 4.43 -11.03 -32.34
C PRO A 202 4.86 -12.49 -32.32
N LEU A 203 6.08 -12.76 -31.83
CA LEU A 203 6.50 -14.11 -31.50
C LEU A 203 5.71 -14.59 -30.28
N VAL A 204 4.66 -15.36 -30.52
CA VAL A 204 3.80 -15.92 -29.48
C VAL A 204 3.83 -17.43 -29.60
N PHE A 205 3.94 -18.12 -28.48
CA PHE A 205 3.68 -19.56 -28.45
C PHE A 205 2.18 -19.77 -28.67
N GLU A 206 1.78 -20.12 -29.89
CA GLU A 206 0.36 -20.20 -30.31
C GLU A 206 -0.47 -21.19 -29.45
N PHE A 207 0.18 -22.20 -28.88
CA PHE A 207 -0.44 -23.17 -27.98
C PHE A 207 -0.45 -22.75 -26.49
N SER A 208 0.05 -21.55 -26.19
CA SER A 208 0.08 -20.96 -24.85
C SER A 208 -0.66 -19.60 -24.80
N ILE A 209 -1.45 -19.29 -25.84
CA ILE A 209 -2.24 -18.06 -25.88
C ILE A 209 -3.26 -18.13 -24.72
N GLY A 210 -3.17 -17.17 -23.80
CA GLY A 210 -4.17 -16.96 -22.75
C GLY A 210 -5.52 -16.49 -23.32
N LYS A 211 -6.37 -15.89 -22.48
CA LYS A 211 -7.66 -15.34 -22.94
C LYS A 211 -7.44 -14.25 -24.02
N SER A 212 -8.23 -14.26 -25.09
CA SER A 212 -8.25 -13.18 -26.08
C SER A 212 -8.92 -11.93 -25.50
N VAL A 213 -8.29 -10.76 -25.71
CA VAL A 213 -8.85 -9.48 -25.25
C VAL A 213 -10.01 -9.09 -26.16
N LYS A 214 -11.23 -9.07 -25.63
CA LYS A 214 -12.44 -8.66 -26.36
C LYS A 214 -12.52 -7.13 -26.46
N LEU A 215 -13.15 -6.61 -27.51
CA LEU A 215 -13.34 -5.16 -27.72
C LEU A 215 -14.05 -4.47 -26.54
N ASP A 216 -15.00 -5.16 -25.88
CA ASP A 216 -15.70 -4.66 -24.69
C ASP A 216 -14.74 -4.24 -23.58
N TYR A 217 -13.66 -4.99 -23.36
CA TYR A 217 -12.64 -4.65 -22.36
C TYR A 217 -11.87 -3.39 -22.75
N VAL A 218 -11.47 -3.27 -24.01
CA VAL A 218 -10.73 -2.10 -24.52
C VAL A 218 -11.55 -0.83 -24.33
N PHE A 219 -12.81 -0.84 -24.76
CA PHE A 219 -13.71 0.31 -24.60
C PHE A 219 -13.95 0.64 -23.13
N SER A 220 -14.20 -0.38 -22.31
CA SER A 220 -14.41 -0.21 -20.87
C SER A 220 -13.18 0.36 -20.15
N ILE A 221 -11.95 0.02 -20.58
CA ILE A 221 -10.72 0.61 -20.04
C ILE A 221 -10.65 2.11 -20.32
N PHE A 222 -11.01 2.56 -21.54
CA PHE A 222 -11.03 3.99 -21.84
C PHE A 222 -12.05 4.75 -20.98
N LEU A 223 -13.21 4.16 -20.73
CA LEU A 223 -14.21 4.73 -19.81
C LEU A 223 -13.77 4.69 -18.34
N PHE A 224 -12.92 3.72 -17.96
CA PHE A 224 -12.42 3.61 -16.60
C PHE A 224 -11.43 4.72 -16.22
N ILE A 225 -10.63 5.22 -17.17
CA ILE A 225 -9.63 6.28 -16.94
C ILE A 225 -10.22 7.52 -16.23
N PRO A 226 -11.29 8.17 -16.71
CA PRO A 226 -11.86 9.32 -16.00
C PRO A 226 -12.43 8.95 -14.63
N VAL A 227 -13.07 7.78 -14.49
CA VAL A 227 -13.66 7.32 -13.22
C VAL A 227 -12.59 7.14 -12.14
N ILE A 228 -11.52 6.40 -12.44
CA ILE A 228 -10.43 6.17 -11.48
C ILE A 228 -9.64 7.44 -11.20
N THR A 229 -9.50 8.33 -12.19
CA THR A 229 -8.90 9.66 -12.01
C THR A 229 -9.68 10.48 -10.98
N ILE A 230 -11.01 10.56 -11.12
CA ILE A 230 -11.88 11.23 -10.15
C ILE A 230 -11.77 10.56 -8.77
N GLY A 231 -11.72 9.22 -8.72
CA GLY A 231 -11.52 8.47 -7.49
C GLY A 231 -10.23 8.85 -6.75
N ILE A 232 -9.10 8.95 -7.46
CA ILE A 232 -7.81 9.38 -6.87
C ILE A 232 -7.89 10.83 -6.39
N TYR A 233 -8.48 11.73 -7.17
CA TYR A 233 -8.68 13.12 -6.73
C TYR A 233 -9.55 13.19 -5.48
N ALA A 234 -10.67 12.47 -5.45
CA ALA A 234 -11.56 12.41 -4.29
C ALA A 234 -10.81 11.90 -3.06
N TYR A 235 -10.04 10.81 -3.19
CA TYR A 235 -9.19 10.30 -2.11
C TYR A 235 -8.23 11.36 -1.57
N LEU A 236 -7.42 11.97 -2.45
CA LEU A 236 -6.40 12.94 -2.04
C LEU A 236 -7.04 14.21 -1.43
N LEU A 237 -8.11 14.72 -2.04
CA LEU A 237 -8.83 15.90 -1.56
C LEU A 237 -9.48 15.65 -0.19
N LEU A 238 -10.20 14.53 -0.03
CA LEU A 238 -10.88 14.19 1.22
C LEU A 238 -9.86 13.92 2.32
N ARG A 239 -8.83 13.11 2.04
CA ARG A 239 -7.73 12.85 2.99
C ARG A 239 -7.09 14.15 3.47
N ASP A 240 -6.65 15.01 2.55
CA ASP A 240 -5.91 16.22 2.92
C ASP A 240 -6.81 17.21 3.69
N ARG A 241 -8.08 17.35 3.31
CA ARG A 241 -9.05 18.19 4.05
C ARG A 241 -9.34 17.64 5.44
N LEU A 242 -9.54 16.33 5.58
CA LEU A 242 -9.77 15.70 6.88
C LEU A 242 -8.55 15.84 7.78
N LEU A 243 -7.35 15.56 7.26
CA LEU A 243 -6.11 15.76 8.01
C LEU A 243 -5.93 17.21 8.43
N PHE A 244 -6.21 18.18 7.56
CA PHE A 244 -6.15 19.61 7.89
C PHE A 244 -7.12 19.95 9.03
N TYR A 245 -8.39 19.54 8.91
CA TYR A 245 -9.41 19.79 9.92
C TYR A 245 -9.06 19.16 11.27
N LEU A 246 -8.70 17.87 11.28
CA LEU A 246 -8.34 17.15 12.49
C LEU A 246 -7.09 17.73 13.16
N ASN A 247 -6.11 18.20 12.38
CA ASN A 247 -4.94 18.89 12.93
C ASN A 247 -5.29 20.25 13.53
N SER A 248 -6.25 21.00 12.94
CA SER A 248 -6.68 22.29 13.49
C SER A 248 -7.33 22.16 14.87
N LEU A 249 -8.03 21.05 15.14
CA LEU A 249 -8.58 20.73 16.48
C LEU A 249 -7.48 20.52 17.54
N ALA A 250 -6.27 20.14 17.11
CA ALA A 250 -5.13 19.86 17.98
C ALA A 250 -4.12 21.03 18.05
N GLN A 251 -4.43 22.19 17.45
CA GLN A 251 -3.57 23.39 17.43
C GLN A 251 -3.78 24.35 18.61
N GLU A 252 -4.74 24.08 19.50
CA GLU A 252 -4.86 24.83 20.76
C GLU A 252 -3.58 24.69 21.61
N LYS A 253 -3.37 25.56 22.61
CA LYS A 253 -2.19 25.61 23.51
C LYS A 253 -2.04 24.36 24.41
N LEU A 254 -2.08 23.17 23.82
CA LEU A 254 -1.98 21.88 24.47
C LEU A 254 -0.50 21.51 24.62
N SER A 255 -0.16 20.94 25.77
CA SER A 255 1.11 20.24 25.94
C SER A 255 1.21 19.04 24.99
N LEU A 256 2.43 18.57 24.71
CA LEU A 256 2.66 17.39 23.87
C LEU A 256 1.88 16.16 24.35
N TYR A 257 1.80 15.95 25.67
CA TYR A 257 1.05 14.85 26.26
C TYR A 257 -0.47 14.99 26.02
N GLN A 258 -1.04 16.17 26.29
CA GLN A 258 -2.47 16.43 26.05
C GLN A 258 -2.84 16.25 24.59
N ARG A 259 -1.97 16.72 23.67
CA ARG A 259 -2.14 16.55 22.24
C ARG A 259 -2.14 15.07 21.84
N THR A 260 -1.20 14.28 22.36
CA THR A 260 -1.14 12.83 22.14
C THR A 260 -2.41 12.12 22.60
N VAL A 261 -2.91 12.45 23.79
CA VAL A 261 -4.15 11.87 24.33
C VAL A 261 -5.35 12.27 23.47
N LEU A 262 -5.48 13.55 23.11
CA LEU A 262 -6.59 14.05 22.29
C LEU A 262 -6.64 13.37 20.91
N ILE A 263 -5.49 13.30 20.22
CA ILE A 263 -5.36 12.62 18.93
C ILE A 263 -5.78 11.15 19.05
N SER A 264 -5.35 10.48 20.12
CA SER A 264 -5.68 9.07 20.39
C SER A 264 -7.18 8.86 20.64
N LEU A 265 -7.82 9.76 21.41
CA LEU A 265 -9.25 9.72 21.69
C LEU A 265 -10.09 9.92 20.43
N ILE A 266 -9.82 10.98 19.67
CA ILE A 266 -10.54 11.28 18.42
C ILE A 266 -10.34 10.14 17.42
N GLY A 267 -9.09 9.69 17.26
CA GLY A 267 -8.69 8.62 16.37
C GLY A 267 -9.37 7.29 16.69
N GLY A 268 -9.18 6.82 17.92
CA GLY A 268 -9.73 5.54 18.39
C GLY A 268 -11.25 5.50 18.36
N PHE A 269 -11.92 6.56 18.83
CA PHE A 269 -13.37 6.63 18.81
C PHE A 269 -13.93 6.62 17.37
N THR A 270 -13.32 7.38 16.47
CA THR A 270 -13.74 7.44 15.07
C THR A 270 -13.54 6.09 14.37
N VAL A 271 -12.39 5.43 14.58
CA VAL A 271 -12.15 4.08 14.03
C VAL A 271 -13.14 3.06 14.60
N ALA A 272 -13.49 3.13 15.89
CA ALA A 272 -14.50 2.24 16.45
C ALA A 272 -15.89 2.43 15.83
N LEU A 273 -16.27 3.68 15.54
CA LEU A 273 -17.52 3.97 14.84
C LEU A 273 -17.50 3.37 13.42
N LEU A 274 -16.40 3.54 12.70
CA LEU A 274 -16.22 2.97 11.36
C LEU A 274 -16.30 1.44 11.39
N LEU A 275 -15.57 0.78 12.30
CA LEU A 275 -15.61 -0.67 12.46
C LEU A 275 -17.01 -1.19 12.80
N LYS A 276 -17.80 -0.47 13.62
CA LYS A 276 -19.19 -0.85 13.93
C LYS A 276 -20.15 -0.64 12.75
N THR A 277 -19.89 0.32 11.87
CA THR A 277 -20.68 0.47 10.63
C THR A 277 -20.39 -0.65 9.64
N SER A 278 -19.11 -0.99 9.45
CA SER A 278 -18.70 -2.19 8.75
C SER A 278 -17.24 -2.54 9.09
N PRO A 279 -16.93 -3.80 9.48
CA PRO A 279 -15.56 -4.24 9.75
C PRO A 279 -14.61 -4.05 8.56
N PHE A 280 -15.14 -4.09 7.33
CA PHE A 280 -14.41 -3.87 6.08
C PHE A 280 -13.86 -2.44 5.90
N THR A 281 -14.22 -1.51 6.78
CA THR A 281 -13.71 -0.13 6.75
C THR A 281 -12.35 0.02 7.40
N GLY A 282 -11.99 -0.88 8.32
CA GLY A 282 -10.72 -0.87 9.05
C GLY A 282 -9.68 -1.83 8.47
N PHE A 283 -8.67 -2.11 9.28
CA PHE A 283 -7.56 -3.02 8.99
C PHE A 283 -6.83 -2.68 7.67
N SER A 284 -5.90 -3.53 7.24
CA SER A 284 -5.16 -3.33 5.99
C SER A 284 -6.10 -3.25 4.76
N GLY A 285 -7.25 -3.92 4.81
CA GLY A 285 -8.15 -4.10 3.67
C GLY A 285 -7.83 -5.30 2.81
N HIS A 286 -6.90 -6.16 3.23
CA HIS A 286 -6.56 -7.40 2.53
C HIS A 286 -7.81 -8.28 2.35
N GLU A 287 -8.58 -8.47 3.42
CA GLU A 287 -9.77 -9.31 3.43
C GLU A 287 -10.86 -8.78 2.48
N VAL A 288 -11.01 -7.45 2.37
CA VAL A 288 -11.94 -6.82 1.41
C VAL A 288 -11.55 -7.19 -0.02
N VAL A 289 -10.27 -7.04 -0.34
CA VAL A 289 -9.75 -7.34 -1.68
C VAL A 289 -9.86 -8.83 -1.98
N GLU A 290 -9.55 -9.68 -1.01
CA GLU A 290 -9.63 -11.14 -1.14
C GLU A 290 -11.07 -11.63 -1.33
N GLU A 291 -12.02 -11.12 -0.56
CA GLU A 291 -13.44 -11.47 -0.70
C GLU A 291 -14.02 -10.98 -2.02
N LEU A 292 -13.62 -9.78 -2.47
CA LEU A 292 -13.95 -9.28 -3.80
C LEU A 292 -13.36 -10.20 -4.86
N ILE A 293 -12.04 -10.38 -4.95
CA ILE A 293 -11.40 -11.13 -6.05
C ILE A 293 -11.90 -12.58 -6.15
N ASN A 294 -12.19 -13.24 -5.02
CA ASN A 294 -12.65 -14.63 -5.02
C ASN A 294 -14.16 -14.80 -5.25
N GLY A 295 -14.90 -13.71 -5.50
CA GLY A 295 -16.30 -13.76 -5.92
C GLY A 295 -17.25 -14.42 -4.93
N LYS A 296 -16.91 -14.43 -3.63
CA LYS A 296 -17.70 -15.13 -2.61
C LYS A 296 -19.11 -14.54 -2.44
N PHE A 297 -19.26 -13.23 -2.70
CA PHE A 297 -20.56 -12.53 -2.63
C PHE A 297 -20.62 -11.38 -3.66
N LYS A 298 -21.80 -11.18 -4.27
CA LYS A 298 -22.09 -9.94 -5.02
C LYS A 298 -22.42 -8.83 -4.03
N ILE A 299 -21.65 -7.75 -4.06
CA ILE A 299 -21.87 -6.59 -3.19
C ILE A 299 -22.63 -5.52 -3.98
N PRO A 300 -23.73 -4.97 -3.45
CA PRO A 300 -24.44 -3.86 -4.10
C PRO A 300 -23.53 -2.66 -4.35
N LEU A 301 -23.72 -1.98 -5.49
CA LEU A 301 -22.97 -0.78 -5.86
C LEU A 301 -23.02 0.32 -4.79
N THR A 302 -24.16 0.46 -4.10
CA THR A 302 -24.34 1.41 -3.00
C THR A 302 -23.43 1.09 -1.82
N THR A 303 -23.28 -0.18 -1.47
CA THR A 303 -22.37 -0.65 -0.41
C THR A 303 -20.92 -0.42 -0.80
N ILE A 304 -20.55 -0.68 -2.06
CA ILE A 304 -19.20 -0.41 -2.57
C ILE A 304 -18.86 1.07 -2.45
N PHE A 305 -19.76 1.95 -2.92
CA PHE A 305 -19.57 3.40 -2.84
C PHE A 305 -19.39 3.87 -1.39
N LEU A 306 -20.24 3.38 -0.48
CA LEU A 306 -20.12 3.67 0.95
C LEU A 306 -18.79 3.17 1.53
N LEU A 307 -18.37 1.94 1.22
CA LEU A 307 -17.10 1.37 1.68
C LEU A 307 -15.90 2.17 1.18
N VAL A 308 -15.91 2.64 -0.08
CA VAL A 308 -14.87 3.52 -0.60
C VAL A 308 -14.75 4.78 0.27
N LEU A 309 -15.86 5.49 0.52
CA LEU A 309 -15.84 6.70 1.33
C LEU A 309 -15.37 6.43 2.77
N LEU A 310 -15.91 5.40 3.41
CA LEU A 310 -15.56 5.05 4.79
C LEU A 310 -14.10 4.61 4.91
N ARG A 311 -13.53 3.89 3.92
CA ARG A 311 -12.11 3.52 3.90
C ARG A 311 -11.19 4.72 3.71
N ILE A 312 -11.58 5.70 2.88
CA ILE A 312 -10.83 6.96 2.75
C ILE A 312 -10.78 7.70 4.10
N VAL A 313 -11.93 7.79 4.79
CA VAL A 313 -12.00 8.39 6.14
C VAL A 313 -11.17 7.59 7.14
N SER A 314 -11.33 6.27 7.16
CA SER A 314 -10.58 5.35 8.04
C SER A 314 -9.07 5.51 7.88
N ASN A 315 -8.59 5.57 6.63
CA ASN A 315 -7.18 5.78 6.34
C ASN A 315 -6.70 7.17 6.78
N ALA A 316 -7.46 8.23 6.50
CA ALA A 316 -7.11 9.59 6.92
C ALA A 316 -7.03 9.72 8.45
N VAL A 317 -8.00 9.14 9.18
CA VAL A 317 -8.03 9.11 10.64
C VAL A 317 -6.86 8.29 11.19
N SER A 318 -6.53 7.17 10.55
CA SER A 318 -5.39 6.34 10.97
C SER A 318 -4.07 7.07 10.84
N LEU A 319 -3.89 7.82 9.74
CA LEU A 319 -2.74 8.70 9.54
C LEU A 319 -2.69 9.84 10.55
N TYR A 320 -3.83 10.49 10.83
CA TYR A 320 -3.93 11.52 11.86
C TYR A 320 -3.53 10.99 13.25
N SER A 321 -3.94 9.76 13.55
CA SER A 321 -3.73 9.14 14.87
C SER A 321 -2.31 8.61 15.09
N ASN A 322 -1.43 8.76 14.10
CA ASN A 322 -0.09 8.16 14.02
C ASN A 322 -0.09 6.62 14.11
N ALA A 323 -1.12 5.96 13.57
CA ALA A 323 -1.11 4.51 13.43
C ALA A 323 0.13 4.09 12.62
N VAL A 324 0.86 3.09 13.11
CA VAL A 324 2.10 2.64 12.48
C VAL A 324 1.79 1.51 11.51
N GLY A 325 2.12 1.70 10.25
CA GLY A 325 1.92 0.71 9.20
C GLY A 325 1.92 1.42 7.85
N GLY A 326 2.11 0.65 6.80
CA GLY A 326 2.18 1.22 5.47
C GLY A 326 0.82 1.52 4.85
N LEU A 327 0.83 2.09 3.66
CA LEU A 327 -0.36 2.55 2.94
C LEU A 327 -0.71 1.69 1.73
N PHE A 328 0.17 0.79 1.32
CA PHE A 328 0.07 0.08 0.06
C PHE A 328 -1.23 -0.74 -0.04
N ILE A 329 -1.49 -1.63 0.91
CA ILE A 329 -2.69 -2.49 0.89
C ILE A 329 -3.96 -1.64 1.06
N THR A 330 -3.90 -0.60 1.89
CA THR A 330 -5.03 0.31 2.08
C THR A 330 -5.39 1.02 0.77
N LEU A 331 -4.41 1.55 0.04
CA LEU A 331 -4.62 2.16 -1.27
C LEU A 331 -5.10 1.14 -2.31
N MET A 332 -4.50 -0.06 -2.31
CA MET A 332 -4.89 -1.17 -3.16
C MET A 332 -6.38 -1.50 -2.99
N SER A 333 -6.85 -1.58 -1.74
CA SER A 333 -8.25 -1.90 -1.44
C SER A 333 -9.24 -0.82 -1.90
N ILE A 334 -8.89 0.47 -1.77
CA ILE A 334 -9.73 1.57 -2.25
C ILE A 334 -9.81 1.52 -3.78
N GLY A 335 -8.67 1.33 -4.45
CA GLY A 335 -8.61 1.15 -5.90
C GLY A 335 -9.40 -0.07 -6.38
N ALA A 336 -9.27 -1.20 -5.68
CA ALA A 336 -9.99 -2.43 -5.99
C ALA A 336 -11.51 -2.24 -5.89
N LEU A 337 -12.00 -1.57 -4.85
CA LEU A 337 -13.43 -1.27 -4.70
C LEU A 337 -13.96 -0.37 -5.83
N ILE A 338 -13.22 0.68 -6.19
CA ILE A 338 -13.61 1.57 -7.30
C ILE A 338 -13.63 0.80 -8.62
N GLY A 339 -12.61 -0.02 -8.87
CA GLY A 339 -12.52 -0.86 -10.06
C GLY A 339 -13.64 -1.89 -10.15
N TYR A 340 -13.87 -2.63 -9.06
CA TYR A 340 -14.94 -3.61 -8.97
C TYR A 340 -16.31 -2.96 -9.21
N GLY A 341 -16.59 -1.83 -8.53
CA GLY A 341 -17.83 -1.09 -8.71
C GLY A 341 -18.02 -0.57 -10.14
N PHE A 342 -16.93 -0.15 -10.80
CA PHE A 342 -16.99 0.22 -12.23
C PHE A 342 -17.39 -0.98 -13.09
N GLY A 343 -16.76 -2.15 -12.89
CA GLY A 343 -17.07 -3.35 -13.67
C GLY A 343 -18.51 -3.84 -13.46
N GLU A 344 -19.00 -3.85 -12.22
CA GLU A 344 -20.41 -4.15 -11.92
C GLU A 344 -21.37 -3.14 -12.59
N GLY A 345 -20.99 -1.86 -12.61
CA GLY A 345 -21.75 -0.81 -13.30
C GLY A 345 -21.80 -1.03 -14.82
N MET A 346 -20.68 -1.38 -15.45
CA MET A 346 -20.60 -1.67 -16.88
C MET A 346 -21.52 -2.82 -17.29
N GLY A 347 -21.66 -3.84 -16.44
CA GLY A 347 -22.61 -4.94 -16.65
C GLY A 347 -24.06 -4.49 -16.79
N GLN A 348 -24.46 -3.41 -16.11
CA GLN A 348 -25.82 -2.84 -16.20
C GLN A 348 -26.08 -2.12 -17.53
N PHE A 349 -25.01 -1.65 -18.20
CA PHE A 349 -25.08 -1.02 -19.52
C PHE A 349 -24.91 -2.01 -20.67
N GLY A 350 -24.93 -3.33 -20.38
CA GLY A 350 -24.86 -4.39 -21.39
C GLY A 350 -23.44 -4.78 -21.81
N PHE A 351 -22.40 -4.25 -21.17
CA PHE A 351 -21.02 -4.67 -21.43
C PHE A 351 -20.69 -5.95 -20.65
N ASN A 352 -20.21 -6.98 -21.36
CA ASN A 352 -19.87 -8.26 -20.73
C ASN A 352 -18.41 -8.28 -20.25
N VAL A 353 -18.15 -7.53 -19.18
CA VAL A 353 -16.83 -7.46 -18.55
C VAL A 353 -16.83 -8.04 -17.15
N GLU A 354 -15.73 -8.69 -16.77
CA GLU A 354 -15.55 -9.26 -15.43
C GLU A 354 -15.21 -8.13 -14.42
N PRO A 355 -15.99 -7.92 -13.34
CA PRO A 355 -15.71 -6.87 -12.35
C PRO A 355 -14.35 -7.02 -11.65
N PHE A 356 -13.92 -8.26 -11.40
CA PHE A 356 -12.63 -8.56 -10.77
C PHE A 356 -11.44 -8.10 -11.61
N TYR A 357 -11.58 -8.08 -12.94
CA TYR A 357 -10.57 -7.54 -13.86
C TYR A 357 -10.33 -6.05 -13.60
N PHE A 358 -11.40 -5.28 -13.46
CA PHE A 358 -11.30 -3.86 -13.12
C PHE A 358 -10.86 -3.61 -11.69
N ALA A 359 -11.20 -4.50 -10.75
CA ALA A 359 -10.69 -4.45 -9.38
C ALA A 359 -9.15 -4.53 -9.35
N ALA A 360 -8.56 -5.47 -10.09
CA ALA A 360 -7.11 -5.60 -10.19
C ALA A 360 -6.44 -4.38 -10.83
N ILE A 361 -7.00 -3.85 -11.91
CA ILE A 361 -6.51 -2.63 -12.56
C ILE A 361 -6.63 -1.44 -11.60
N GLY A 362 -7.78 -1.26 -10.95
CA GLY A 362 -8.02 -0.18 -9.99
C GLY A 362 -7.05 -0.22 -8.80
N ALA A 363 -6.80 -1.41 -8.25
CA ALA A 363 -5.79 -1.66 -7.23
C ALA A 363 -4.40 -1.20 -7.65
N ALA A 364 -3.94 -1.64 -8.83
CA ALA A 364 -2.64 -1.24 -9.38
C ALA A 364 -2.58 0.27 -9.66
N VAL A 365 -3.65 0.86 -10.20
CA VAL A 365 -3.70 2.29 -10.53
C VAL A 365 -3.59 3.16 -9.29
N PHE A 366 -4.35 2.85 -8.24
CA PHE A 366 -4.30 3.63 -7.00
C PHE A 366 -2.91 3.59 -6.36
N VAL A 367 -2.33 2.40 -6.23
CA VAL A 367 -0.98 2.24 -5.67
C VAL A 367 0.05 2.91 -6.57
N GLY A 368 0.08 2.58 -7.86
CA GLY A 368 1.07 3.03 -8.81
C GLY A 368 1.12 4.55 -8.94
N VAL A 369 -0.05 5.20 -8.95
CA VAL A 369 -0.17 6.66 -9.06
C VAL A 369 0.12 7.36 -7.73
N VAL A 370 -0.54 6.96 -6.63
CA VAL A 370 -0.43 7.67 -5.34
C VAL A 370 0.94 7.48 -4.72
N MET A 371 1.49 6.26 -4.76
CA MET A 371 2.81 5.94 -4.20
C MET A 371 3.95 6.20 -5.21
N LYS A 372 3.62 6.52 -6.47
CA LYS A 372 4.55 6.76 -7.58
C LYS A 372 5.50 5.56 -7.79
N ILE A 373 4.91 4.37 -7.92
CA ILE A 373 5.59 3.08 -8.14
C ILE A 373 4.90 2.26 -9.25
N PRO A 374 4.82 2.83 -10.47
CA PRO A 374 4.06 2.24 -11.58
C PRO A 374 4.47 0.81 -11.94
N PHE A 375 5.77 0.48 -12.06
CA PHE A 375 6.17 -0.88 -12.45
C PHE A 375 5.86 -1.89 -11.36
N THR A 376 6.13 -1.54 -10.10
CA THR A 376 5.81 -2.38 -8.96
C THR A 376 4.32 -2.70 -8.92
N ALA A 377 3.46 -1.70 -9.16
CA ALA A 377 2.02 -1.88 -9.10
C ALA A 377 1.47 -2.75 -10.24
N VAL A 378 1.97 -2.59 -11.48
CA VAL A 378 1.58 -3.43 -12.62
C VAL A 378 1.93 -4.89 -12.36
N VAL A 379 3.15 -5.15 -11.89
CA VAL A 379 3.60 -6.53 -11.62
C VAL A 379 2.90 -7.12 -10.41
N LEU A 380 2.57 -6.32 -9.40
CA LEU A 380 1.77 -6.83 -8.30
C LEU A 380 0.39 -7.28 -8.78
N ALA A 381 -0.29 -6.50 -9.63
CA ALA A 381 -1.57 -6.95 -10.20
C ALA A 381 -1.40 -8.26 -10.98
N LEU A 382 -0.31 -8.43 -11.73
CA LEU A 382 0.01 -9.69 -12.40
C LEU A 382 0.20 -10.84 -11.40
N GLU A 383 1.07 -10.71 -10.40
CA GLU A 383 1.41 -11.79 -9.46
C GLU A 383 0.25 -12.15 -8.53
N THR A 384 -0.61 -11.19 -8.17
CA THR A 384 -1.76 -11.42 -7.29
C THR A 384 -2.96 -12.01 -8.01
N THR A 385 -3.15 -11.70 -9.31
CA THR A 385 -4.27 -12.24 -10.10
C THR A 385 -3.90 -13.46 -10.95
N TYR A 386 -2.60 -13.66 -11.21
CA TYR A 386 -2.08 -14.60 -12.20
C TYR A 386 -2.64 -14.38 -13.62
N ASP A 387 -3.15 -13.18 -13.93
CA ASP A 387 -3.71 -12.84 -15.24
C ASP A 387 -2.83 -11.83 -15.97
N TYR A 388 -2.19 -12.26 -17.05
CA TYR A 388 -1.38 -11.37 -17.89
C TYR A 388 -2.19 -10.26 -18.57
N ASN A 389 -3.50 -10.44 -18.74
CA ASN A 389 -4.36 -9.48 -19.42
C ASN A 389 -4.54 -8.17 -18.63
N VAL A 390 -4.18 -8.13 -17.35
CA VAL A 390 -4.25 -6.89 -16.54
C VAL A 390 -3.03 -6.00 -16.76
N VAL A 391 -1.90 -6.55 -17.23
CA VAL A 391 -0.60 -5.85 -17.30
C VAL A 391 -0.66 -4.64 -18.22
N ILE A 392 -1.14 -4.84 -19.45
CA ILE A 392 -1.23 -3.79 -20.48
C ILE A 392 -2.19 -2.67 -20.04
N PRO A 393 -3.46 -2.96 -19.69
CA PRO A 393 -4.38 -1.94 -19.18
C PRO A 393 -3.85 -1.21 -17.96
N ALA A 394 -3.33 -1.93 -16.96
CA ALA A 394 -2.84 -1.30 -15.74
C ALA A 394 -1.71 -0.32 -16.05
N GLY A 395 -0.75 -0.70 -16.91
CA GLY A 395 0.33 0.18 -17.33
C GLY A 395 -0.14 1.45 -18.04
N ILE A 396 -1.08 1.31 -19.00
CA ILE A 396 -1.66 2.45 -19.72
C ILE A 396 -2.42 3.37 -18.76
N VAL A 397 -3.34 2.82 -17.96
CA VAL A 397 -4.16 3.61 -17.03
C VAL A 397 -3.28 4.29 -15.98
N ILE A 398 -2.31 3.61 -15.38
CA ILE A 398 -1.36 4.22 -14.43
C ILE A 398 -0.63 5.39 -15.08
N SER A 399 -0.18 5.25 -16.32
CA SER A 399 0.62 6.27 -16.99
C SER A 399 -0.21 7.52 -17.33
N VAL A 400 -1.40 7.32 -17.90
CA VAL A 400 -2.32 8.41 -18.24
C VAL A 400 -2.82 9.10 -16.97
N VAL A 401 -3.29 8.34 -15.99
CA VAL A 401 -3.80 8.89 -14.72
C VAL A 401 -2.68 9.55 -13.92
N GLY A 402 -1.47 8.99 -13.94
CA GLY A 402 -0.28 9.58 -13.32
C GLY A 402 0.10 10.93 -13.92
N LEU A 403 -0.01 11.08 -15.24
CA LEU A 403 0.17 12.38 -15.90
C LEU A 403 -0.92 13.37 -15.51
N LEU A 404 -2.19 12.97 -15.60
CA LEU A 404 -3.33 13.83 -15.27
C LEU A 404 -3.27 14.34 -13.84
N THR A 405 -2.95 13.46 -12.88
CA THR A 405 -2.83 13.80 -11.46
C THR A 405 -1.65 14.73 -11.17
N ASN A 406 -0.46 14.44 -11.71
CA ASN A 406 0.71 15.31 -11.49
C ASN A 406 0.50 16.73 -12.02
N VAL A 407 -0.18 16.88 -13.18
CA VAL A 407 -0.49 18.21 -13.75
C VAL A 407 -1.35 19.03 -12.79
N ALA A 408 -2.46 18.49 -12.29
CA ALA A 408 -3.36 19.26 -11.42
C ALA A 408 -2.77 19.55 -10.04
N PHE A 409 -2.02 18.60 -9.43
CA PHE A 409 -1.42 18.83 -8.12
C PHE A 409 -0.29 19.88 -8.16
N ASN A 410 0.46 19.95 -9.26
CA ASN A 410 1.46 21.01 -9.44
C ASN A 410 0.81 22.39 -9.60
N ILE A 411 -0.32 22.50 -10.32
CA ILE A 411 -1.10 23.75 -10.43
C ILE A 411 -1.59 24.21 -9.05
N ARG A 412 -2.10 23.28 -8.23
CA ARG A 412 -2.62 23.59 -6.89
C ARG A 412 -1.54 24.01 -5.90
N LYS A 413 -0.36 23.37 -5.93
CA LYS A 413 0.80 23.82 -5.14
C LYS A 413 1.31 25.19 -5.60
N GLY A 414 1.31 25.47 -6.91
CA GLY A 414 1.71 26.77 -7.46
C GLY A 414 0.75 27.92 -7.10
N THR A 415 -0.53 27.63 -6.94
CA THR A 415 -1.55 28.63 -6.53
C THR A 415 -1.56 28.89 -5.03
N LEU A 416 -1.26 27.89 -4.20
CA LEU A 416 -1.11 28.07 -2.74
C LEU A 416 0.16 28.87 -2.40
N ARG A 417 1.27 28.67 -3.12
CA ARG A 417 2.53 29.42 -2.92
C ARG A 417 2.48 30.89 -3.35
N ARG A 418 1.41 31.34 -4.02
CA ARG A 418 1.18 32.75 -4.36
C ARG A 418 0.26 33.46 -3.37
N ARG A 419 -0.23 32.75 -2.34
CA ARG A 419 -1.12 33.27 -1.30
C ARG A 419 -0.51 33.22 0.11
N GLU A 420 0.72 32.73 0.22
CA GLU A 420 1.65 32.99 1.33
C GLU A 420 2.67 34.02 0.84
#